data_AF-A0A7C3VDB2-F1
#
_entry.id   AF-A0A7C3VDB2-F1
#
_cell.length_a   1.000
_cell.length_b   1.000
_cell.length_c   1.000
_cell.angle_alpha   90.00
_cell.angle_beta   90.00
_cell.angle_gamma   90.00
#
_symmetry.space_group_name_H-M   'P 1'
#
loop_
_entity.id
_entity.type
_entity.pdbx_description
1 polymer ?
#
loop_
_entity_poly.entity_id
_entity_poly.type
_entity_poly.pdbx_seq_one_letter_code
_entity_poly.pdbx_strand_id
1 'polypeptide(L)'
;MTIGNEHYLLEIRETDGAIARLYDRKGNIEFITEPKLAESFRLLLPLPDLEANYISGANQEKPEIRKSETGAVLHWRGPLTGKQGSYELDVALTIDCADEEIRFSCSVKNGSRYPLAEVWFAWLGG
;
A
#
# COMPACT_ATOMS: atom_id res chain seq x y z
N MET A 1 3.43 1.09 -12.86
CA MET A 1 3.55 2.54 -13.09
C MET A 1 4.75 3.14 -12.38
N THR A 2 5.21 4.30 -12.84
CA THR A 2 6.36 5.02 -12.27
C THR A 2 5.95 6.46 -11.97
N ILE A 3 6.29 6.96 -10.78
CA ILE A 3 6.12 8.37 -10.37
C ILE A 3 7.47 8.89 -9.85
N GLY A 4 7.66 10.21 -9.84
CA GLY A 4 8.88 10.77 -9.28
C GLY A 4 9.05 12.25 -9.54
N ASN A 5 10.14 12.79 -9.01
CA ASN A 5 10.58 14.17 -9.22
C ASN A 5 12.11 14.17 -9.45
N GLU A 6 12.75 15.33 -9.31
CA GLU A 6 14.20 15.49 -9.49
C GLU A 6 15.04 14.79 -8.40
N HIS A 7 14.44 14.43 -7.26
CA HIS A 7 15.09 13.77 -6.14
C HIS A 7 14.81 12.27 -6.10
N TYR A 8 13.58 11.86 -6.41
CA TYR A 8 13.12 10.48 -6.21
C TYR A 8 12.46 9.87 -7.44
N LEU A 9 12.55 8.55 -7.53
CA LEU A 9 11.83 7.73 -8.49
C LEU A 9 11.23 6.52 -7.77
N LEU A 10 9.92 6.32 -7.91
CA LEU A 10 9.22 5.17 -7.37
C LEU A 10 8.59 4.36 -8.51
N GLU A 11 8.70 3.05 -8.42
CA GLU A 11 7.93 2.13 -9.26
C GLU A 11 6.89 1.43 -8.40
N ILE A 12 5.62 1.58 -8.78
CA ILE A 12 4.47 1.00 -8.10
C ILE A 12 3.87 -0.04 -9.03
N ARG A 13 3.73 -1.27 -8.54
CA ARG A 13 3.11 -2.37 -9.28
C ARG A 13 1.61 -2.13 -9.36
N GLU A 14 1.08 -2.06 -10.58
CA GLU A 14 -0.33 -1.70 -10.80
C GLU A 14 -1.31 -2.81 -10.45
N THR A 15 -0.84 -4.05 -10.31
CA THR A 15 -1.71 -5.19 -10.01
C THR A 15 -2.18 -5.20 -8.56
N ASP A 16 -1.36 -4.71 -7.64
CA ASP A 16 -1.60 -4.82 -6.20
C ASP A 16 -1.07 -3.64 -5.37
N GLY A 17 -0.58 -2.59 -6.05
CA GLY A 17 -0.11 -1.36 -5.43
C GLY A 17 1.20 -1.45 -4.67
N ALA A 18 1.93 -2.56 -4.75
CA ALA A 18 3.21 -2.71 -4.06
C ALA A 18 4.25 -1.71 -4.59
N ILE A 19 5.01 -1.09 -3.69
CA ILE A 19 6.15 -0.24 -4.06
C ILE A 19 7.32 -1.18 -4.36
N ALA A 20 7.60 -1.39 -5.64
CA ALA A 20 8.58 -2.35 -6.12
C ALA A 20 9.99 -1.74 -6.24
N ARG A 21 10.08 -0.41 -6.27
CA ARG A 21 11.34 0.33 -6.40
C ARG A 21 11.25 1.68 -5.71
N LEU A 22 12.33 2.09 -5.05
CA LEU A 22 12.49 3.44 -4.51
C LEU A 22 13.96 3.84 -4.71
N TYR A 23 14.17 4.79 -5.60
CA TYR A 23 15.49 5.27 -5.96
C TYR A 23 15.68 6.74 -5.58
N ASP A 24 16.69 7.01 -4.77
CA ASP A 24 17.19 8.36 -4.47
C ASP A 24 18.27 8.74 -5.48
N ARG A 25 17.96 9.76 -6.29
CA ARG A 25 18.82 10.25 -7.37
C ARG A 25 20.03 11.00 -6.84
N LYS A 26 19.91 11.69 -5.70
CA LYS A 26 20.99 12.49 -5.11
C LYS A 26 22.01 11.58 -4.45
N GLY A 27 21.53 10.60 -3.68
CA GLY A 27 22.38 9.58 -3.05
C GLY A 27 22.87 8.51 -4.03
N ASN A 28 22.22 8.35 -5.18
CA ASN A 28 22.40 7.21 -6.08
C ASN A 28 22.16 5.87 -5.34
N ILE A 29 21.05 5.78 -4.61
CA ILE A 29 20.71 4.65 -3.75
C ILE A 29 19.41 4.02 -4.23
N GLU A 30 19.44 2.70 -4.45
CA GLU A 30 18.24 1.87 -4.57
C GLU A 30 17.90 1.31 -3.18
N PHE A 31 16.73 1.66 -2.65
CA PHE A 31 16.33 1.24 -1.30
C PHE A 31 15.68 -0.14 -1.27
N ILE A 32 15.05 -0.58 -2.36
CA ILE A 32 14.33 -1.86 -2.42
C ILE A 32 15.17 -2.87 -3.19
N THR A 33 15.68 -3.87 -2.48
CA THR A 33 16.64 -4.86 -2.99
C THR A 33 15.98 -6.19 -3.37
N GLU A 34 14.85 -6.55 -2.74
CA GLU A 34 14.04 -7.73 -3.06
C GLU A 34 12.59 -7.34 -3.40
N PRO A 35 12.33 -6.83 -4.62
CA PRO A 35 10.98 -6.41 -5.05
C PRO A 35 9.90 -7.50 -4.97
N LYS A 36 10.29 -8.77 -4.86
CA LYS A 36 9.38 -9.92 -4.71
C LYS A 36 8.72 -9.98 -3.33
N LEU A 37 9.32 -9.33 -2.32
CA LEU A 37 8.79 -9.24 -0.96
C LEU A 37 7.97 -7.96 -0.72
N ALA A 38 7.86 -7.11 -1.75
CA ALA A 38 7.08 -5.89 -1.69
C ALA A 38 5.58 -6.19 -1.55
N GLU A 39 4.91 -5.37 -0.75
CA GLU A 39 3.49 -5.42 -0.41
C GLU A 39 2.92 -4.00 -0.49
N SER A 40 1.61 -3.82 -0.56
CA SER A 40 1.00 -2.49 -0.47
C SER A 40 0.63 -2.15 0.96
N PHE A 41 -0.14 -3.02 1.61
CA PHE A 41 -0.55 -2.87 3.00
C PHE A 41 -0.85 -4.22 3.66
N ARG A 42 -0.86 -4.24 4.99
CA ARG A 42 -1.43 -5.34 5.77
C ARG A 42 -2.28 -4.80 6.92
N LEU A 43 -3.50 -5.31 7.04
CA LEU A 43 -4.42 -4.99 8.13
C LEU A 43 -4.53 -6.19 9.08
N LEU A 44 -4.64 -5.92 10.38
CA LEU A 44 -5.03 -6.91 11.38
C LEU A 44 -6.47 -6.62 11.82
N LEU A 45 -7.37 -7.56 11.55
CA LEU A 45 -8.79 -7.46 11.89
C LEU A 45 -9.19 -8.64 12.78
N PRO A 46 -8.94 -8.59 14.10
CA PRO A 46 -9.22 -9.70 15.01
C PRO A 46 -10.67 -10.18 14.93
N LEU A 47 -10.83 -11.50 14.90
CA LEU A 47 -12.12 -12.18 14.99
C LEU A 47 -12.27 -12.82 16.39
N PRO A 48 -13.50 -13.08 16.85
CA PRO A 48 -13.72 -13.68 18.18
C PRO A 48 -12.91 -14.95 18.47
N ASP A 49 -12.72 -15.81 17.46
CA ASP A 49 -12.00 -17.08 17.58
C ASP A 49 -10.62 -17.06 16.89
N LEU A 50 -10.19 -15.91 16.38
CA LEU A 50 -8.92 -15.76 15.66
C LEU A 50 -8.41 -14.32 15.71
N GLU A 51 -7.53 -14.06 16.67
CA GLU A 51 -6.88 -12.75 16.83
C GLU A 51 -6.01 -12.39 15.61
N ALA A 52 -5.30 -13.36 15.02
CA ALA A 52 -4.35 -13.18 13.92
C ALA A 52 -5.01 -13.24 12.52
N ASN A 53 -6.15 -12.58 12.33
CA ASN A 53 -6.83 -12.50 11.03
C ASN A 53 -6.28 -11.33 10.20
N TYR A 54 -5.30 -11.62 9.35
CA TYR A 54 -4.66 -10.64 8.48
C TYR A 54 -5.33 -10.51 7.11
N ILE A 55 -5.48 -9.27 6.65
CA ILE A 55 -5.87 -8.91 5.28
C ILE A 55 -4.66 -8.27 4.60
N SER A 56 -4.21 -8.82 3.47
CA SER A 56 -3.03 -8.33 2.72
C SER A 56 -3.44 -7.71 1.40
N GLY A 57 -2.83 -6.58 1.05
CA GLY A 57 -3.07 -5.86 -0.19
C GLY A 57 -2.70 -6.66 -1.45
N ALA A 58 -1.65 -7.47 -1.37
CA ALA A 58 -1.18 -8.35 -2.45
C ALA A 58 -2.20 -9.42 -2.86
N ASN A 59 -3.16 -9.74 -1.97
CA ASN A 59 -4.21 -10.72 -2.23
C ASN A 59 -5.54 -10.06 -2.67
N GLN A 60 -5.56 -8.75 -2.89
CA GLN A 60 -6.75 -8.04 -3.35
C GLN A 60 -6.80 -7.93 -4.87
N GLU A 61 -7.98 -7.59 -5.39
CA GLU A 61 -8.09 -7.17 -6.78
C GLU A 61 -7.31 -5.87 -7.04
N LYS A 62 -7.06 -5.61 -8.33
CA LYS A 62 -6.38 -4.41 -8.78
C LYS A 62 -7.08 -3.14 -8.25
N PRO A 63 -6.35 -2.21 -7.59
CA PRO A 63 -6.95 -0.98 -7.11
C PRO A 63 -7.40 -0.06 -8.25
N GLU A 64 -8.33 0.83 -7.95
CA GLU A 64 -8.51 2.04 -8.74
C GLU A 64 -7.28 2.93 -8.57
N ILE A 65 -6.68 3.35 -9.68
CA ILE A 65 -5.45 4.14 -9.67
C ILE A 65 -5.72 5.51 -10.29
N ARG A 66 -5.38 6.58 -9.56
CA ARG A 66 -5.27 7.94 -10.09
C ARG A 66 -3.82 8.38 -9.97
N LYS A 67 -3.19 8.67 -11.11
CA LYS A 67 -1.76 8.98 -11.18
C LYS A 67 -1.54 10.40 -11.70
N SER A 68 -0.52 11.06 -11.18
CA SER A 68 0.13 12.24 -11.75
C SER A 68 1.61 11.94 -12.03
N GLU A 69 2.40 12.92 -12.47
CA GLU A 69 3.84 12.73 -12.66
C GLU A 69 4.55 12.48 -11.33
N THR A 70 4.16 13.22 -10.30
CA THR A 70 4.81 13.23 -8.98
C THR A 70 4.08 12.41 -7.93
N GLY A 71 2.88 11.90 -8.20
CA GLY A 71 2.09 11.20 -7.19
C GLY A 71 1.11 10.17 -7.74
N ALA A 72 0.56 9.38 -6.82
CA ALA A 72 -0.46 8.38 -7.10
C ALA A 72 -1.40 8.17 -5.91
N VAL A 73 -2.67 7.96 -6.21
CA VAL A 73 -3.70 7.49 -5.27
C VAL A 73 -4.17 6.12 -5.73
N LEU A 74 -4.09 5.15 -4.83
CA LEU A 74 -4.55 3.77 -5.03
C LEU A 74 -5.70 3.51 -4.08
N HIS A 75 -6.83 3.04 -4.60
CA HIS A 75 -8.03 2.79 -3.80
C HIS A 75 -8.54 1.38 -4.02
N TRP A 76 -8.51 0.58 -2.96
CA TRP A 76 -9.21 -0.69 -2.88
C TRP A 76 -10.57 -0.43 -2.22
N ARG A 77 -11.62 -0.47 -3.02
CA ARG A 77 -13.00 -0.42 -2.51
C ARG A 77 -13.35 -1.79 -1.95
N GLY A 78 -14.02 -1.78 -0.80
CA GLY A 78 -14.52 -2.98 -0.18
C GLY A 78 -15.53 -3.73 -1.07
N PRO A 79 -15.74 -5.02 -0.78
CA PRO A 79 -15.15 -5.73 0.36
C PRO A 79 -13.70 -6.20 0.09
N LEU A 80 -12.83 -6.14 1.10
CA LEU A 80 -11.49 -6.76 1.02
C LEU A 80 -11.55 -8.22 1.46
N THR A 81 -10.77 -9.07 0.81
CA THR A 81 -10.76 -10.52 1.04
C THR A 81 -9.56 -10.96 1.87
N GLY A 82 -9.82 -11.78 2.89
CA GLY A 82 -8.82 -12.48 3.69
C GLY A 82 -9.08 -13.98 3.72
N LYS A 83 -8.23 -14.73 4.43
CA LYS A 83 -8.36 -16.20 4.53
C LYS A 83 -9.70 -16.66 5.12
N GLN A 84 -10.27 -15.88 6.03
CA GLN A 84 -11.52 -16.22 6.73
C GLN A 84 -12.78 -15.62 6.09
N GLY A 85 -12.66 -14.97 4.93
CA GLY A 85 -13.78 -14.36 4.22
C GLY A 85 -13.49 -12.92 3.80
N SER A 86 -14.55 -12.21 3.41
CA SER A 86 -14.47 -10.82 2.95
C SER A 86 -15.09 -9.87 3.98
N TYR A 87 -14.55 -8.65 4.05
CA TYR A 87 -14.89 -7.66 5.06
C TYR A 87 -15.12 -6.30 4.42
N GLU A 88 -16.13 -5.57 4.89
CA GLU A 88 -16.43 -4.20 4.49
C GLU A 88 -15.33 -3.25 4.99
N LEU A 89 -14.23 -3.19 4.23
CA LEU A 89 -13.06 -2.37 4.46
C LEU A 89 -12.75 -1.63 3.17
N ASP A 90 -12.53 -0.32 3.23
CA ASP A 90 -11.94 0.45 2.13
C ASP A 90 -10.52 0.85 2.53
N VAL A 91 -9.56 0.77 1.60
CA VAL A 91 -8.18 1.24 1.82
C VAL A 91 -7.79 2.19 0.70
N ALA A 92 -7.38 3.40 1.07
CA ALA A 92 -6.80 4.37 0.13
C ALA A 92 -5.36 4.69 0.53
N LEU A 93 -4.42 4.46 -0.38
CA LEU A 93 -3.02 4.88 -0.26
C LEU A 93 -2.77 6.09 -1.16
N THR A 94 -2.09 7.10 -0.62
CA THR A 94 -1.64 8.28 -1.37
C THR A 94 -0.12 8.37 -1.24
N ILE A 95 0.54 8.57 -2.38
CA ILE A 95 1.99 8.69 -2.48
C ILE A 95 2.28 9.96 -3.26
N ASP A 96 3.04 10.89 -2.69
CA ASP A 96 3.42 12.15 -3.32
C ASP A 96 4.93 12.40 -3.17
N CYS A 97 5.62 12.61 -4.30
CA CYS A 97 7.00 13.09 -4.34
C CYS A 97 6.97 14.62 -4.33
N ALA A 98 7.08 15.22 -3.14
CA ALA A 98 6.95 16.65 -2.91
C ALA A 98 8.31 17.23 -2.53
N ASP A 99 8.90 18.01 -3.44
CA ASP A 99 10.23 18.61 -3.27
C ASP A 99 11.27 17.55 -2.83
N GLU A 100 11.98 17.79 -1.73
CA GLU A 100 12.98 16.87 -1.16
C GLU A 100 12.37 15.77 -0.26
N GLU A 101 11.07 15.50 -0.35
CA GLU A 101 10.39 14.48 0.47
C GLU A 101 9.50 13.54 -0.35
N ILE A 102 9.27 12.34 0.18
CA ILE A 102 8.18 11.47 -0.27
C ILE A 102 7.17 11.35 0.86
N ARG A 103 5.92 11.68 0.58
CA ARG A 103 4.81 11.60 1.53
C ARG A 103 3.97 10.38 1.23
N PHE A 104 3.85 9.51 2.22
CA PHE A 104 2.96 8.37 2.18
C PHE A 104 1.80 8.63 3.15
N SER A 105 0.57 8.38 2.71
CA SER A 105 -0.62 8.44 3.55
C SER A 105 -1.51 7.24 3.30
N CYS A 106 -2.16 6.75 4.36
CA CYS A 106 -3.12 5.66 4.30
C CYS A 106 -4.39 6.07 5.03
N SER A 107 -5.53 5.80 4.41
CA SER A 107 -6.83 5.87 5.04
C SER A 107 -7.49 4.51 4.97
N VAL A 108 -7.99 4.04 6.11
CA VAL A 108 -8.77 2.81 6.19
C VAL A 108 -10.15 3.17 6.72
N LYS A 109 -11.19 2.84 5.95
CA LYS A 109 -12.57 2.93 6.42
C LYS A 109 -13.04 1.53 6.80
N ASN A 110 -13.27 1.33 8.10
CA ASN A 110 -13.78 0.06 8.61
C ASN A 110 -15.30 0.10 8.73
N GLY A 111 -16.00 -0.50 7.77
CA GLY A 111 -17.45 -0.73 7.81
C GLY A 111 -17.83 -2.10 8.37
N SER A 112 -16.86 -2.93 8.75
CA SER A 112 -17.11 -4.23 9.35
C SER A 112 -17.53 -4.10 10.82
N ARG A 113 -18.05 -5.19 11.39
CA ARG A 113 -18.37 -5.28 12.82
C ARG A 113 -17.16 -5.53 13.72
N TYR A 114 -15.98 -5.75 13.15
CA TYR A 114 -14.78 -6.17 13.87
C TYR A 114 -13.83 -4.98 14.05
N PRO A 115 -13.08 -4.92 15.17
CA PRO A 115 -12.11 -3.87 15.37
C PRO A 115 -10.93 -4.03 14.39
N LEU A 116 -10.40 -2.90 13.92
CA LEU A 116 -9.14 -2.85 13.19
C LEU A 116 -8.02 -2.59 14.22
N ALA A 117 -7.16 -3.58 14.45
CA ALA A 117 -6.14 -3.50 15.48
C ALA A 117 -4.81 -2.94 14.97
N GLU A 118 -4.50 -3.12 13.69
CA GLU A 118 -3.20 -2.74 13.12
C GLU A 118 -3.31 -2.38 11.63
N VAL A 119 -2.49 -1.42 11.21
CA VAL A 119 -2.30 -1.03 9.81
C VAL A 119 -0.80 -0.93 9.53
N TRP A 120 -0.26 -1.85 8.73
CA TRP A 120 1.10 -1.76 8.21
C TRP A 120 1.09 -1.03 6.87
N PHE A 121 1.65 0.18 6.86
CA PHE A 121 1.94 0.98 5.67
C PHE A 121 3.00 2.06 6.01
N ALA A 122 3.71 2.65 5.05
CA ALA A 122 3.93 2.11 3.70
C ALA A 122 4.93 0.96 3.78
N TRP A 123 4.78 -0.04 2.92
CA TRP A 123 5.72 -1.15 2.88
C TRP A 123 6.95 -0.78 2.04
N LEU A 124 7.97 -0.24 2.70
CA LEU A 124 9.27 0.11 2.11
C LEU A 124 10.30 -0.96 2.45
N GLY A 125 9.97 -2.21 2.12
CA GLY A 125 10.74 -3.39 2.51
C GLY A 125 10.75 -4.45 1.42
N GLY A 126 11.93 -5.03 1.23
CA GLY A 126 12.30 -5.97 0.19
C GLY A 126 13.81 -6.07 0.19
#